data_AF-A0A5K0WZX9-F1
#
_entry.id   AF-A0A5K0WZX9-F1
#
_cell.length_a   1.000
_cell.length_b   1.000
_cell.length_c   1.000
_cell.angle_alpha   90.00
_cell.angle_beta   90.00
_cell.angle_gamma   90.00
#
_symmetry.space_group_name_H-M   'P 1'
#
loop_
_entity.id
_entity.type
_entity.pdbx_description
1 polymer ?
#
loop_
_entity_poly.entity_id
_entity_poly.type
_entity_poly.pdbx_seq_one_letter_code
_entity_poly.pdbx_strand_id
1 'polypeptide(L)' 'KTLLVIKKSFRDADNVLYDWTDASSADFCSWRGITCDNATFEVIAL' A
#
# COMPACT_ATOMS: atom_id res chain seq x y z
N LYS A 1 -7.65 0.62 -4.76
CA LYS A 1 -7.14 0.51 -6.16
C LYS A 1 -6.12 1.59 -6.53
N THR A 2 -6.27 2.85 -6.08
CA THR A 2 -5.31 3.94 -6.34
C THR A 2 -3.86 3.62 -5.95
N LEU A 3 -3.65 2.99 -4.80
CA LEU A 3 -2.32 2.58 -4.33
C LEU A 3 -1.58 1.69 -5.34
N LEU A 4 -2.25 0.74 -5.99
CA LEU A 4 -1.62 -0.13 -6.99
C LEU A 4 -1.23 0.62 -8.28
N VAL A 5 -1.92 1.71 -8.60
CA VAL A 5 -1.53 2.61 -9.71
C VAL A 5 -0.26 3.38 -9.34
N ILE A 6 -0.17 3.86 -8.10
CA ILE A 6 1.02 4.52 -7.56
C ILE A 6 2.21 3.54 -7.53
N LYS A 7 2.01 2.30 -7.06
CA LYS A 7 3.04 1.24 -7.08
C LYS A 7 3.67 1.08 -8.47
N LYS A 8 2.87 1.05 -9.53
CA LYS A 8 3.35 0.92 -10.92
C LYS A 8 4.15 2.13 -11.41
N SER A 9 4.00 3.28 -10.75
CA SER A 9 4.76 4.49 -11.06
C SER A 9 6.16 4.48 -10.41
N PHE A 10 6.38 3.65 -9.39
CA PHE A 10 7.68 3.47 -8.78
C PHE A 10 8.52 2.46 -9.56
N ARG A 11 9.82 2.75 -9.69
CA ARG A 11 10.81 1.75 -10.09
C ARG A 11 11.20 0.93 -8.86
N ASP A 12 10.40 -0.08 -8.54
CA ASP A 12 10.61 -0.98 -7.40
C ASP A 12 11.72 -2.01 -7.69
N ALA A 13 12.96 -1.54 -7.85
CA ALA A 13 14.09 -2.37 -8.29
C ALA A 13 14.45 -3.48 -7.29
N ASP A 14 14.27 -3.23 -5.99
CA ASP A 14 14.60 -4.18 -4.92
C ASP A 14 13.37 -4.93 -4.38
N ASN A 15 12.23 -4.85 -5.07
CA ASN A 15 10.96 -5.49 -4.67
C ASN A 15 10.55 -5.12 -3.22
N VAL A 16 10.81 -3.85 -2.83
CA VAL A 16 10.48 -3.32 -1.51
C VAL A 16 8.97 -3.23 -1.34
N LEU A 17 8.20 -3.09 -2.41
CA LEU A 17 6.74 -3.02 -2.33
C LEU A 17 6.08 -4.40 -2.50
N TYR A 18 6.75 -5.50 -2.15
CA TYR A 18 6.20 -6.85 -2.34
C TYR A 18 4.87 -7.09 -1.61
N ASP A 19 4.62 -6.42 -0.48
CA ASP A 19 3.38 -6.54 0.29
C ASP A 19 2.15 -5.94 -0.43
N TRP A 20 2.40 -5.06 -1.40
CA TRP A 20 1.35 -4.38 -2.14
C TRP A 20 0.74 -5.32 -3.18
N THR A 21 -0.29 -6.04 -2.77
CA THR A 21 -0.99 -7.05 -3.58
C THR A 21 -2.34 -6.55 -4.08
N ASP A 22 -2.87 -7.16 -5.13
CA ASP A 22 -4.20 -6.84 -5.68
C ASP A 22 -5.32 -7.70 -5.08
N ALA A 23 -5.02 -8.44 -4.01
CA ALA A 23 -5.99 -9.26 -3.30
C ALA A 23 -7.14 -8.40 -2.78
N SER A 24 -8.36 -8.89 -2.96
CA SER A 24 -9.59 -8.21 -2.50
C SER A 24 -9.67 -8.06 -0.98
N SER A 25 -8.94 -8.89 -0.23
CA SER A 25 -8.83 -8.88 1.22
C SER A 25 -7.54 -8.23 1.73
N ALA A 26 -6.80 -7.51 0.88
CA ALA A 26 -5.55 -6.90 1.30
C ALA A 26 -5.81 -5.79 2.33
N ASP A 27 -5.18 -5.94 3.50
CA ASP A 27 -5.13 -4.89 4.52
C ASP A 27 -4.07 -3.86 4.12
N PHE A 28 -4.51 -2.72 3.57
CA PHE A 28 -3.59 -1.66 3.12
C PHE A 28 -2.73 -1.11 4.25
N CYS A 29 -3.19 -1.15 5.50
CA CYS A 29 -2.45 -0.64 6.65
C CYS A 29 -1.27 -1.54 7.05
N SER A 30 -1.28 -2.79 6.59
CA SER A 30 -0.16 -3.71 6.76
C SER A 30 0.95 -3.51 5.73
N TRP A 31 0.71 -2.72 4.67
CA TRP A 31 1.67 -2.52 3.59
C TRP A 31 2.79 -1.59 4.02
N ARG A 32 4.02 -1.94 3.66
CA ARG A 32 5.18 -1.06 3.90
C ARG A 32 5.00 0.31 3.25
N GLY A 33 5.29 1.34 4.03
CA GLY A 33 5.15 2.75 3.64
C GLY A 33 3.76 3.33 3.86
N ILE A 34 2.72 2.52 4.05
CA ILE A 34 1.37 3.03 4.30
C ILE A 34 1.20 3.42 5.77
N THR A 35 0.69 4.62 5.99
CA THR A 35 0.21 5.05 7.31
C THR A 35 -1.31 5.15 7.29
N CYS A 36 -1.95 4.55 8.29
CA CYS A 36 -3.38 4.62 8.48
C CYS A 36 -3.77 5.41 9.73
N ASP A 37 -4.99 5.93 9.72
CA ASP A 37 -5.64 6.44 10.91
C ASP A 37 -5.94 5.29 11.88
N ASN A 38 -5.65 5.50 13.16
CA ASN A 38 -5.75 4.46 14.19
C ASN A 38 -7.21 4.21 14.67
N ALA A 39 -8.16 5.07 14.30
CA ALA A 39 -9.57 4.91 14.65
C ALA A 39 -10.40 4.39 13.48
N THR A 40 -10.19 4.91 12.27
CA THR A 40 -10.98 4.55 11.07
C THR A 40 -10.32 3.48 10.21
N PHE A 41 -9.02 3.22 10.40
CA PHE A 41 -8.20 2.36 9.53
C PHE A 41 -8.16 2.84 8.07
N GLU A 42 -8.41 4.13 7.84
CA GLU A 42 -8.26 4.73 6.52
C GLU A 42 -6.80 5.11 6.25
N VAL A 43 -6.37 4.99 4.99
CA VAL A 43 -5.03 5.37 4.55
C VAL A 43 -4.91 6.90 4.55
N ILE A 44 -3.96 7.43 5.31
CA ILE A 44 -3.73 8.88 5.43
C ILE A 44 -2.39 9.34 4.83
N ALA A 45 -1.41 8.44 4.64
CA ALA A 45 -0.14 8.76 4.00
C ALA A 45 0.56 7.54 3.38
N LEU A 46 1.52 7.82 2.48
CA LEU A 46 2.41 6.91 1.76
C LEU A 46 3.78 7.55 1.52
#